data_AF-A0A957LBA8-F1
#
_entry.id   AF-A0A957LBA8-F1
#
_cell.length_a   1.000
_cell.length_b   1.000
_cell.length_c   1.000
_cell.angle_alpha   90.00
_cell.angle_beta   90.00
_cell.angle_gamma   90.00
#
_symmetry.space_group_name_H-M   'P 1'
#
loop_
_entity.id
_entity.type
_entity.pdbx_description
1 polymer ?
#
loop_
_entity_poly.entity_id
_entity_poly.type
_entity_poly.pdbx_seq_one_letter_code
_entity_poly.pdbx_strand_id
1 'polypeptide(L)'
;MRQLFKRLGCFAAVIVWLGFMACPILVCVLVSNGQIEWGDNPQNQMRLFMMQEPDKEGLGFQWTRPANDDATCTYTTVRYPIMFEGEAKNSSSCQCMGELTAASEVPPLCEVPEP
;
A
#
# COMPACT_ATOMS: atom_id res chain seq x y z
N MET A 1 -1.58 -39.27 4.61
CA MET A 1 -2.33 -38.03 4.25
C MET A 1 -3.05 -37.36 5.42
N ARG A 2 -3.84 -38.04 6.27
CA ARG A 2 -4.55 -37.41 7.42
C ARG A 2 -3.68 -36.63 8.42
N GLN A 3 -2.43 -37.04 8.66
CA GLN A 3 -1.52 -36.32 9.58
C GLN A 3 -0.99 -35.00 9.00
N LEU A 4 -0.84 -34.89 7.68
CA LEU A 4 -0.44 -33.65 7.00
C LEU A 4 -1.55 -32.60 7.09
N PHE A 5 -2.81 -32.99 6.91
CA PHE A 5 -3.96 -32.09 7.11
C PHE A 5 -4.11 -31.61 8.55
N LYS A 6 -3.85 -32.47 9.54
CA LYS A 6 -3.83 -32.06 10.96
C LYS A 6 -2.70 -31.08 11.26
N ARG A 7 -1.50 -31.30 10.69
CA ARG A 7 -0.36 -30.38 10.83
C ARG A 7 -0.65 -29.04 10.16
N LEU A 8 -1.18 -29.04 8.94
CA LEU A 8 -1.60 -27.82 8.23
C LEU A 8 -2.68 -27.05 8.99
N GLY A 9 -3.68 -27.74 9.52
CA GLY A 9 -4.73 -27.09 10.34
C GLY A 9 -4.18 -26.48 11.62
N CYS A 10 -3.28 -27.17 12.31
CA CYS A 10 -2.62 -26.65 13.51
C CYS A 10 -1.71 -25.44 13.17
N PHE A 11 -0.98 -25.51 12.06
CA PHE A 11 -0.14 -24.41 11.59
C PHE A 11 -0.98 -23.18 11.21
N ALA A 12 -2.10 -23.39 10.52
CA ALA A 12 -3.04 -22.33 10.18
C ALA A 12 -3.62 -21.68 11.45
N ALA A 13 -4.01 -22.47 12.45
CA ALA A 13 -4.51 -21.95 13.72
C ALA A 13 -3.46 -21.11 14.46
N VAL A 14 -2.18 -21.54 14.44
CA VAL A 14 -1.07 -20.78 15.03
C VAL A 14 -0.83 -19.47 14.27
N ILE A 15 -0.88 -19.46 12.94
CA ILE A 15 -0.73 -18.24 12.14
C ILE A 15 -1.86 -17.25 12.45
N VAL A 16 -3.11 -17.71 12.51
CA VAL A 16 -4.26 -16.86 12.86
C VAL A 16 -4.11 -16.29 14.27
N TRP A 17 -3.69 -17.12 15.23
CA TRP A 17 -3.44 -16.69 16.61
C TRP A 17 -2.33 -15.63 16.69
N LEU A 18 -1.22 -15.85 16.00
CA LEU A 18 -0.12 -14.88 15.93
C LEU A 18 -0.56 -13.58 15.27
N GLY A 19 -1.37 -13.64 14.21
CA GLY A 19 -1.93 -12.44 13.57
C GLY A 19 -2.78 -11.62 14.53
N PHE A 20 -3.62 -12.28 15.34
CA PHE A 20 -4.43 -11.62 16.36
C PHE A 20 -3.57 -10.92 17.43
N MET A 21 -2.51 -11.58 17.89
CA MET A 21 -1.58 -11.02 18.88
C MET A 21 -0.67 -9.94 18.29
N ALA A 22 -0.36 -10.00 16.99
CA ALA A 22 0.45 -8.99 16.30
C ALA A 22 -0.35 -7.71 15.99
N CYS A 23 -1.67 -7.80 15.87
CA CYS A 23 -2.56 -6.68 15.58
C CYS A 23 -2.36 -5.47 16.54
N PRO A 24 -2.39 -5.61 17.88
CA PRO A 24 -2.17 -4.48 18.78
C PRO A 24 -0.78 -3.85 18.64
N ILE A 25 0.24 -4.66 18.36
CA ILE A 25 1.62 -4.17 18.14
C ILE A 25 1.66 -3.31 16.88
N LEU A 26 1.05 -3.78 15.78
CA LEU A 26 0.97 -3.03 14.53
C LEU A 26 0.23 -1.71 14.73
N VAL A 27 -0.89 -1.71 15.44
CA VAL A 27 -1.64 -0.49 15.77
C VAL A 27 -0.78 0.48 16.59
N CYS A 28 -0.08 0.01 17.62
CA CYS A 28 0.81 0.86 18.40
C CYS A 28 1.96 1.45 17.55
N VAL A 29 2.53 0.67 16.64
CA VAL A 29 3.59 1.15 15.73
C VAL A 29 3.06 2.17 14.74
N LEU A 30 1.85 1.95 14.19
CA LEU A 30 1.15 2.90 13.30
C LEU A 30 0.84 4.21 14.00
N VAL A 31 0.30 4.15 15.22
CA VAL A 31 -0.05 5.35 16.00
C VAL A 31 1.20 6.12 16.43
N SER A 32 2.27 5.43 16.81
CA SER A 32 3.50 6.08 17.29
C SER A 32 4.33 6.73 16.18
N ASN A 33 4.44 6.10 15.01
CA ASN A 33 5.23 6.63 13.90
C ASN A 33 4.40 7.40 12.87
N GLY A 34 3.07 7.29 12.91
CA GLY A 34 2.15 7.86 11.91
C GLY A 34 2.19 7.14 10.56
N GLN A 35 3.32 6.52 10.21
CA GLN A 35 3.52 5.73 9.01
C GLN A 35 4.50 4.58 9.23
N ILE A 36 4.30 3.50 8.48
CA ILE A 36 5.24 2.39 8.34
C ILE A 36 5.64 2.35 6.87
N GLU A 37 6.93 2.46 6.61
CA GLU A 37 7.50 2.43 5.27
C GLU A 37 8.32 1.15 5.09
N TRP A 38 8.13 0.49 3.96
CA TRP A 38 8.87 -0.68 3.54
C TRP A 38 9.44 -0.41 2.16
N GLY A 39 10.77 -0.36 2.06
CA GLY A 39 11.51 -0.11 0.81
C GLY A 39 12.64 0.88 1.04
N ASP A 40 13.83 0.57 0.50
CA ASP A 40 15.03 1.42 0.58
C ASP A 40 15.14 2.36 -0.64
N ASN A 41 14.35 2.10 -1.69
CA ASN A 41 14.34 2.88 -2.92
C ASN A 41 13.10 3.79 -2.97
N PRO A 42 13.25 5.13 -3.10
CA PRO A 42 12.11 6.04 -3.22
C PRO A 42 11.18 5.75 -4.41
N GLN A 43 11.67 5.05 -5.44
CA GLN A 43 10.91 4.67 -6.62
C GLN A 43 10.15 3.34 -6.47
N ASN A 44 10.44 2.55 -5.43
CA ASN A 44 9.73 1.31 -5.11
C ASN A 44 9.56 1.16 -3.60
N GLN A 45 8.52 1.80 -3.08
CA GLN A 45 8.24 1.86 -1.65
C GLN A 45 6.76 1.58 -1.38
N MET A 46 6.52 0.86 -0.30
CA MET A 46 5.19 0.58 0.23
C MET A 46 5.08 1.30 1.57
N ARG A 47 4.06 2.15 1.72
CA ARG A 47 3.83 2.91 2.93
C ARG A 47 2.42 2.65 3.43
N LEU A 48 2.28 2.26 4.69
CA LEU A 48 1.00 2.26 5.40
C LEU A 48 1.01 3.45 6.35
N PHE A 49 0.03 4.33 6.27
CA PHE A 49 -0.02 5.55 7.08
C PHE A 49 -1.40 5.74 7.70
N MET A 50 -1.44 6.42 8.83
CA MET A 50 -2.68 6.78 9.50
C MET A 50 -3.06 8.20 9.07
N MET A 51 -4.26 8.35 8.49
CA MET A 51 -4.82 9.64 8.13
C MET A 51 -5.50 10.20 9.37
N GLN A 52 -5.06 11.37 9.83
CA GLN A 52 -5.54 12.06 11.03
C GLN A 52 -5.98 13.49 10.67
N GLU A 53 -6.77 13.61 9.59
CA GLU A 53 -7.38 14.89 9.22
C GLU A 53 -8.66 15.08 10.06
N PRO A 54 -9.02 16.33 10.41
CA PRO A 54 -10.11 16.61 11.36
C PRO A 54 -11.47 16.06 10.93
N ASP A 55 -11.70 15.86 9.63
CA ASP A 55 -12.93 15.30 9.08
C ASP A 55 -12.72 13.93 8.40
N LYS A 56 -11.50 13.39 8.47
CA LYS A 56 -11.10 12.14 7.78
C LYS A 56 -10.08 11.39 8.62
N GLU A 57 -10.55 10.33 9.26
CA GLU A 57 -9.71 9.43 10.04
C GLU A 57 -9.71 8.03 9.43
N GLY A 58 -8.53 7.45 9.23
CA GLY A 58 -8.44 6.14 8.59
C GLY A 58 -7.04 5.59 8.43
N LEU A 59 -6.96 4.43 7.82
CA LEU A 59 -5.72 3.77 7.42
C LEU A 59 -5.57 3.89 5.90
N GLY A 60 -4.54 4.61 5.49
CA GLY A 60 -4.12 4.74 4.10
C GLY A 60 -3.01 3.76 3.77
N PHE A 61 -3.10 3.14 2.60
CA PHE A 61 -2.06 2.29 2.02
C PHE A 61 -1.60 2.93 0.73
N GLN A 62 -0.33 3.31 0.67
CA GLN A 62 0.33 3.83 -0.51
C GLN A 62 1.33 2.80 -1.04
N TRP A 63 1.28 2.56 -2.33
CA TRP A 63 2.27 1.75 -3.02
C TRP A 63 2.80 2.50 -4.23
N THR A 64 4.09 2.78 -4.20
CA THR A 64 4.85 3.40 -5.28
C THR A 64 5.71 2.33 -5.94
N ARG A 65 5.66 2.25 -7.27
CA ARG A 65 6.47 1.34 -8.09
C ARG A 65 7.00 2.06 -9.34
N PRO A 66 8.13 1.61 -9.92
CA PRO A 66 8.58 2.13 -11.21
C PRO A 66 7.56 1.75 -12.28
N ALA A 67 7.24 2.72 -13.15
CA ALA A 67 6.34 2.51 -14.29
C ALA A 67 7.10 2.06 -15.55
N ASN A 68 8.43 2.21 -15.58
CA ASN A 68 9.32 1.81 -16.66
C ASN A 68 10.65 1.26 -16.10
N ASP A 69 11.39 0.50 -16.90
CA ASP A 69 12.66 -0.15 -16.51
C ASP A 69 13.76 0.87 -16.12
N ASP A 70 13.73 2.06 -16.74
CA ASP A 70 14.67 3.16 -16.44
C ASP A 70 14.30 3.94 -15.17
N ALA A 71 13.20 3.58 -14.51
CA ALA A 71 12.66 4.21 -13.30
C ALA A 71 12.41 5.75 -13.38
N THR A 72 12.41 6.32 -14.59
CA THR A 72 12.15 7.75 -14.87
C THR A 72 10.73 8.18 -14.47
N CYS A 73 9.80 7.23 -14.52
CA CYS A 73 8.40 7.39 -14.15
C CYS A 73 8.05 6.48 -12.98
N THR A 74 7.34 7.02 -11.99
CA THR A 74 6.83 6.28 -10.83
C THR A 74 5.30 6.30 -10.83
N TYR A 75 4.70 5.14 -10.59
CA TYR A 75 3.27 4.97 -10.42
C TYR A 75 2.98 4.81 -8.93
N THR A 76 2.20 5.72 -8.37
CA THR A 76 1.81 5.72 -6.96
C THR A 76 0.31 5.50 -6.85
N THR A 77 -0.08 4.42 -6.17
CA THR A 77 -1.48 4.14 -5.83
C THR A 77 -1.69 4.36 -4.35
N VAL A 78 -2.73 5.10 -3.99
CA VAL A 78 -3.19 5.29 -2.62
C VAL A 78 -4.58 4.68 -2.49
N ARG A 79 -4.74 3.78 -1.52
CA ARG A 79 -6.02 3.15 -1.19
C ARG A 79 -6.34 3.33 0.28
N TYR A 80 -7.63 3.45 0.57
CA TYR A 80 -8.14 3.61 1.93
C TYR A 80 -9.02 2.42 2.29
N PRO A 81 -8.43 1.28 2.68
CA PRO A 81 -9.20 0.07 2.98
C PRO A 81 -10.07 0.19 4.24
N ILE A 82 -9.66 1.00 5.22
CA ILE A 82 -10.38 1.19 6.49
C ILE A 82 -10.45 2.69 6.77
N MET A 83 -11.66 3.23 6.78
CA MET A 83 -11.94 4.60 7.24
C MET A 83 -12.76 4.50 8.53
N PHE A 84 -12.34 5.21 9.56
CA PHE A 84 -13.07 5.32 10.82
C PHE A 84 -14.05 6.50 10.76
N GLU A 85 -13.63 7.59 10.12
CA GLU A 85 -14.44 8.80 9.95
C GLU A 85 -14.24 9.39 8.55
N GLY A 86 -15.35 9.81 7.93
CA GLY A 86 -15.34 10.37 6.59
C GLY A 86 -15.22 9.35 5.45
N GLU A 87 -15.18 9.86 4.22
CA GLU A 87 -15.00 9.08 3.00
C GLU A 87 -13.72 9.53 2.28
N ALA A 88 -12.89 8.56 1.89
CA ALA A 88 -11.68 8.81 1.11
C ALA A 88 -11.74 8.06 -0.22
N LYS A 89 -11.42 8.75 -1.31
CA LYS A 89 -11.43 8.18 -2.65
C LYS A 89 -10.05 7.62 -2.97
N ASN A 90 -10.01 6.36 -3.42
CA ASN A 90 -8.79 5.76 -3.93
C ASN A 90 -8.25 6.60 -5.09
N SER A 91 -6.95 6.85 -5.09
CA SER A 91 -6.30 7.63 -6.14
C SER A 91 -5.08 6.88 -6.68
N SER A 92 -4.85 7.04 -7.97
CA SER A 92 -3.64 6.60 -8.65
C SER A 92 -3.05 7.81 -9.35
N SER A 93 -1.75 8.02 -9.16
CA SER A 93 -1.02 9.14 -9.77
C SER A 93 0.26 8.62 -10.39
N CYS A 94 0.63 9.21 -11.54
CA CYS A 94 1.96 9.03 -12.12
C CYS A 94 2.77 10.30 -11.97
N GLN A 95 4.02 10.12 -11.57
CA GLN A 95 5.00 11.19 -11.48
C GLN A 95 6.23 10.79 -12.29
N CYS A 96 6.54 11.56 -13.33
CA CYS A 96 7.71 11.37 -14.17
C CYS A 96 8.67 12.54 -13.99
N MET A 97 9.95 12.24 -13.79
CA MET A 97 11.00 13.24 -13.62
C MET A 97 11.49 13.69 -15.01
N GLY A 98 10.67 14.47 -15.73
CA GLY A 98 11.00 15.03 -17.05
C GLY A 98 9.78 15.68 -17.74
N GLU A 99 10.02 16.60 -18.67
CA GLU A 99 8.98 17.08 -19.60
C GLU A 99 8.63 15.94 -20.57
N LEU A 100 7.56 15.21 -20.28
CA LEU A 100 6.96 14.26 -21.21
C LEU A 100 6.35 15.02 -22.38
N THR A 101 7.13 15.24 -23.44
CA THR A 101 6.69 16.02 -24.61
C THR A 101 5.79 15.26 -25.59
N ALA A 102 5.47 13.99 -25.37
CA ALA A 102 4.57 13.24 -26.24
C ALA A 102 3.79 12.14 -25.50
N ALA A 103 2.51 11.98 -25.84
CA ALA A 103 1.62 10.91 -25.38
C ALA A 103 2.14 9.48 -25.70
N SER A 104 3.21 9.35 -26.48
CA SER A 104 3.82 8.07 -26.86
C SER A 104 4.93 7.59 -25.91
N GLU A 105 5.30 8.38 -24.92
CA GLU A 105 6.36 8.06 -23.94
C GLU A 105 5.80 7.76 -22.54
N VAL A 106 4.47 7.78 -22.41
CA VAL A 106 3.77 7.45 -21.18
C VAL A 106 3.77 5.92 -21.04
N PRO A 107 4.40 5.36 -19.98
CA PRO A 107 4.39 3.91 -19.79
C PRO A 107 2.96 3.39 -19.63
N PRO A 108 2.67 2.14 -20.04
CA PRO A 108 1.31 1.57 -20.03
C PRO A 108 0.70 1.50 -18.61
N LEU A 109 1.52 1.59 -17.57
CA LEU A 109 1.06 1.69 -16.18
C LEU A 109 0.51 3.08 -15.82
N CYS A 110 0.85 4.10 -16.59
CA CYS A 110 0.41 5.49 -16.46
C CYS A 110 -0.67 5.88 -17.46
N GLU A 111 -1.07 4.97 -18.36
CA GLU A 111 -2.26 5.11 -19.19
C GLU A 111 -3.49 5.09 -18.27
N VAL A 112 -3.98 6.29 -17.95
CA VAL A 112 -5.17 6.48 -17.12
C VAL A 112 -6.35 5.84 -17.88
N PRO A 113 -7.16 4.97 -17.26
CA PRO A 113 -8.42 4.59 -17.85
C PRO A 113 -9.31 5.84 -17.86
N GLU A 114 -9.64 6.34 -19.06
CA GLU A 114 -10.64 7.40 -19.21
C GLU A 114 -11.97 6.96 -18.54
N PRO A 115 -12.65 7.88 -17.84
CA PRO A 115 -13.90 7.61 -17.14
C PRO A 115 -15.08 7.27 -18.06
#